data_AF-A0A1F3XZX1-F1
#
_entry.id   AF-A0A1F3XZX1-F1
#
_cell.length_a   1.000
_cell.length_b   1.000
_cell.length_c   1.000
_cell.angle_alpha   90.00
_cell.angle_beta   90.00
_cell.angle_gamma   90.00
#
_symmetry.space_group_name_H-M   'P 1'
#
loop_
_entity.id
_entity.type
_entity.pdbx_description
1 polymer ?
#
loop_
_entity_poly.entity_id
_entity_poly.type
_entity_poly.pdbx_seq_one_letter_code
_entity_poly.pdbx_strand_id
1 'polypeptide(L)'
;MTGSELTQRLKLIGFRFGEFRRPMVRRRKLFIDIEETLIVAASEVPRDPRLFSSLLTWFEIHGDYVLFDKLQKRLRKFGNQNATIWTNAVLIHAAHKGFHQAKRWIYSSKEPVFLYPEEVTRSAIELKGAIQYFEEMNYLIPEGSIRIRESDVFTREELLKDNRQYRNRYLYGASWRADIITAIEFGMTSPTEISKRLGCSYEPAHRVWNEYRMVKKAA
;
A
#
# COMPACT_ATOMS: atom_id res chain seq x y z
N MET A 1 5.96 13.55 8.45
CA MET A 1 6.80 12.33 8.40
C MET A 1 8.09 12.68 7.71
N THR A 2 9.24 12.26 8.26
CA THR A 2 10.54 12.52 7.60
C THR A 2 10.82 11.49 6.51
N GLY A 3 11.70 11.79 5.55
CA GLY A 3 12.10 10.82 4.52
C GLY A 3 12.74 9.54 5.10
N SER A 4 13.46 9.66 6.22
CA SER A 4 14.04 8.53 6.95
C SER A 4 12.97 7.61 7.57
N GLU A 5 11.90 8.21 8.09
CA GLU A 5 10.77 7.49 8.69
C GLU A 5 9.94 6.76 7.63
N LEU A 6 9.67 7.39 6.48
CA LEU A 6 8.99 6.75 5.35
C LEU A 6 9.80 5.55 4.82
N THR A 7 11.10 5.73 4.61
CA THR A 7 11.99 4.64 4.16
C THR A 7 11.94 3.46 5.12
N GLN A 8 11.93 3.71 6.42
CA GLN A 8 11.81 2.67 7.44
C GLN A 8 10.46 1.94 7.36
N ARG A 9 9.35 2.68 7.21
CA ARG A 9 8.01 2.06 7.07
C ARG A 9 7.91 1.22 5.81
N LEU A 10 8.41 1.72 4.68
CA LEU A 10 8.41 1.01 3.40
C LEU A 10 9.21 -0.29 3.49
N LYS A 11 10.40 -0.27 4.10
CA LYS A 11 11.18 -1.50 4.35
C LYS A 11 10.38 -2.53 5.17
N LEU A 12 9.64 -2.08 6.18
CA LEU A 12 8.84 -2.95 7.04
C LEU A 12 7.57 -3.50 6.38
N ILE A 13 7.17 -2.96 5.23
CA ILE A 13 6.12 -3.53 4.38
C ILE A 13 6.67 -4.21 3.12
N GLY A 14 7.99 -4.39 3.02
CA GLY A 14 8.61 -5.24 1.99
C GLY A 14 9.31 -4.51 0.85
N PHE A 15 9.50 -3.19 0.89
CA PHE A 15 10.28 -2.49 -0.15
C PHE A 15 11.79 -2.68 0.07
N ARG A 16 12.54 -2.85 -1.03
CA ARG A 16 14.01 -2.88 -1.02
C ARG A 16 14.55 -1.55 -1.53
N PHE A 17 15.17 -0.80 -0.63
CA PHE A 17 16.04 0.33 -0.98
C PHE A 17 17.49 -0.12 -0.79
N GLY A 18 18.40 0.43 -1.61
CA GLY A 18 19.80 -0.02 -1.79
C GLY A 18 20.60 -0.43 -0.54
N GLU A 19 21.66 -1.21 -0.79
CA GLU A 19 22.57 -1.92 0.13
C GLU A 19 22.41 -1.65 1.64
N PHE A 20 21.33 -2.18 2.22
CA PHE A 20 21.32 -2.54 3.63
C PHE A 20 21.01 -4.02 3.74
N ARG A 21 22.02 -4.84 3.43
CA ARG A 21 22.10 -6.26 3.82
C ARG A 21 22.37 -6.43 5.32
N ARG A 22 21.91 -5.49 6.17
CA ARG A 22 21.90 -5.76 7.61
C ARG A 22 20.61 -6.53 7.90
N PRO A 23 20.69 -7.70 8.56
CA PRO A 23 19.49 -8.35 9.02
C PRO A 23 18.69 -7.33 9.84
N MET A 24 17.37 -7.29 9.68
CA MET A 24 16.46 -6.48 10.50
C MET A 24 16.49 -7.03 11.95
N VAL A 25 17.63 -6.89 12.62
CA VAL A 25 17.86 -7.38 13.96
C VAL A 25 17.09 -6.44 14.89
N ARG A 26 15.96 -6.96 15.40
CA ARG A 26 15.11 -6.43 16.49
C ARG A 26 14.02 -5.40 16.12
N ARG A 27 13.04 -5.75 15.27
CA ARG A 27 11.81 -4.93 15.09
C ARG A 27 10.48 -5.65 15.33
N ARG A 28 10.45 -6.62 16.25
CA ARG A 28 9.23 -7.40 16.61
C ARG A 28 8.06 -6.59 17.23
N LYS A 29 8.11 -5.25 17.33
CA LYS A 29 7.12 -4.47 18.10
C LYS A 29 6.48 -3.27 17.39
N LEU A 30 6.89 -2.89 16.18
CA LEU A 30 6.26 -1.73 15.53
C LEU A 30 5.05 -2.16 14.71
N PHE A 31 3.85 -1.78 15.16
CA PHE A 31 2.66 -1.88 14.33
C PHE A 31 2.73 -0.84 13.21
N ILE A 32 2.71 -1.29 11.95
CA ILE A 32 2.68 -0.43 10.77
C ILE A 32 1.38 -0.67 10.02
N ASP A 33 0.75 0.43 9.61
CA ASP A 33 -0.41 0.40 8.74
C ASP A 33 0.07 0.38 7.27
N ILE A 34 -0.10 -0.77 6.60
CA ILE A 34 0.27 -0.96 5.18
C ILE A 34 -0.38 0.11 4.30
N GLU A 35 -1.70 0.31 4.40
CA GLU A 35 -2.44 1.24 3.55
C GLU A 35 -1.97 2.67 3.73
N GLU A 36 -1.80 3.12 4.97
CA GLU A 36 -1.28 4.46 5.24
C GLU A 36 0.13 4.63 4.68
N THR A 37 0.99 3.62 4.81
CA THR A 37 2.37 3.68 4.29
C THR A 37 2.39 3.79 2.77
N LEU A 38 1.54 3.04 2.06
CA LEU A 38 1.39 3.13 0.61
C LEU A 38 0.89 4.51 0.17
N ILE A 39 -0.11 5.08 0.87
CA ILE A 39 -0.66 6.42 0.58
C ILE A 39 0.42 7.49 0.74
N VAL A 40 1.19 7.45 1.83
CA VAL A 40 2.23 8.44 2.04
C VAL A 40 3.35 8.29 1.01
N ALA A 41 3.72 7.06 0.64
CA ALA A 41 4.69 6.83 -0.44
C ALA A 41 4.18 7.37 -1.78
N ALA A 42 2.91 7.15 -2.12
CA ALA A 42 2.29 7.71 -3.32
C ALA A 42 2.36 9.25 -3.32
N SER A 43 2.17 9.89 -2.17
CA SER A 43 2.23 11.36 -2.06
C SER A 43 3.61 11.96 -2.38
N GLU A 44 4.69 11.16 -2.29
CA GLU A 44 6.06 11.57 -2.58
C GLU A 44 6.48 11.29 -4.04
N VAL A 45 5.62 10.66 -4.86
CA VAL A 45 5.92 10.35 -6.27
C VAL A 45 6.34 11.58 -7.09
N PRO A 46 5.72 12.77 -6.98
CA PRO A 46 6.17 13.96 -7.71
C PRO A 46 7.62 14.36 -7.41
N ARG A 47 8.14 14.00 -6.23
CA ARG A 47 9.50 14.31 -5.80
C ARG A 47 10.48 13.19 -6.12
N ASP A 48 10.03 11.95 -6.09
CA ASP A 48 10.81 10.78 -6.49
C ASP A 48 9.97 9.84 -7.37
N PRO A 49 9.97 10.04 -8.70
CA PRO A 49 9.22 9.18 -9.63
C PRO A 49 9.61 7.70 -9.57
N ARG A 50 10.79 7.35 -9.03
CA ARG A 50 11.21 5.95 -8.86
C ARG A 50 10.38 5.23 -7.81
N LEU A 51 9.82 5.95 -6.84
CA LEU A 51 8.86 5.37 -5.89
C LEU A 51 7.63 4.85 -6.61
N PHE A 52 7.20 5.46 -7.71
CA PHE A 52 6.05 4.99 -8.46
C PHE A 52 6.29 3.60 -9.03
N SER A 53 7.43 3.39 -9.70
CA SER A 53 7.84 2.06 -10.20
C SER A 53 7.89 1.01 -9.08
N SER A 54 8.40 1.40 -7.90
CA SER A 54 8.44 0.52 -6.73
C SER A 54 7.05 0.19 -6.18
N LEU A 55 6.13 1.17 -6.13
CA LEU A 55 4.75 0.99 -5.70
C LEU A 55 3.99 0.05 -6.62
N LEU A 56 4.16 0.20 -7.94
CA LEU A 56 3.54 -0.68 -8.92
C LEU A 56 4.07 -2.11 -8.78
N THR A 57 5.39 -2.28 -8.69
CA THR A 57 6.02 -3.59 -8.42
C THR A 57 5.48 -4.23 -7.15
N TRP A 58 5.37 -3.46 -6.05
CA TRP A 58 4.83 -3.95 -4.79
C TRP A 58 3.38 -4.44 -4.95
N PHE A 59 2.55 -3.71 -5.69
CA PHE A 59 1.17 -4.09 -5.95
C PHE A 59 1.06 -5.35 -6.81
N GLU A 60 1.92 -5.54 -7.82
CA GLU A 60 1.92 -6.77 -8.63
C GLU A 60 2.17 -8.03 -7.77
N ILE A 61 2.99 -7.93 -6.73
CA ILE A 61 3.33 -9.09 -5.87
C ILE A 61 2.38 -9.23 -4.68
N HIS A 62 2.01 -8.13 -4.04
CA HIS A 62 1.34 -8.11 -2.74
C HIS A 62 -0.09 -7.53 -2.76
N GLY A 63 -0.59 -7.10 -3.92
CA GLY A 63 -1.87 -6.40 -4.07
C GLY A 63 -3.09 -7.13 -3.48
N ASP A 64 -3.10 -8.46 -3.51
CA ASP A 64 -4.16 -9.29 -2.91
C ASP A 64 -4.31 -9.11 -1.40
N TYR A 65 -3.27 -8.60 -0.73
CA TYR A 65 -3.22 -8.41 0.71
C TYR A 65 -3.42 -6.95 1.12
N VAL A 66 -3.86 -6.09 0.20
CA VAL A 66 -4.28 -4.71 0.46
C VAL A 66 -5.75 -4.71 0.88
N LEU A 67 -6.05 -4.05 2.00
CA LEU A 67 -7.42 -3.83 2.44
C LEU A 67 -7.97 -2.57 1.77
N PHE A 68 -8.52 -2.69 0.56
CA PHE A 68 -8.95 -1.54 -0.27
C PHE A 68 -9.94 -0.60 0.42
N ASP A 69 -10.90 -1.12 1.21
CA ASP A 69 -11.83 -0.29 1.99
C ASP A 69 -11.08 0.60 3.01
N LYS A 70 -10.04 0.06 3.63
CA LYS A 70 -9.20 0.79 4.57
C LYS A 70 -8.32 1.80 3.83
N LEU A 71 -7.75 1.42 2.68
CA LEU A 71 -6.98 2.32 1.82
C LEU A 71 -7.81 3.56 1.48
N GLN A 72 -9.04 3.37 1.03
CA GLN A 72 -9.91 4.49 0.68
C GLN A 72 -10.27 5.37 1.89
N LYS A 73 -10.64 4.76 3.02
CA LYS A 73 -10.94 5.50 4.27
C LYS A 73 -9.75 6.33 4.74
N ARG A 74 -8.53 5.78 4.63
CA ARG A 74 -7.29 6.49 4.98
C ARG A 74 -7.00 7.62 3.99
N LEU A 75 -7.15 7.36 2.68
CA LEU A 75 -6.88 8.34 1.65
C LEU A 75 -7.77 9.59 1.80
N ARG A 76 -9.08 9.39 2.04
CA ARG A 76 -10.02 10.49 2.29
C ARG A 76 -9.64 11.33 3.51
N LYS A 77 -9.12 10.71 4.56
CA LYS A 77 -8.66 11.40 5.78
C LYS A 77 -7.31 12.09 5.60
N PHE A 78 -6.46 11.58 4.71
CA PHE A 78 -5.12 12.12 4.49
C PHE A 78 -5.18 13.51 3.83
N GLY A 79 -6.16 13.76 2.96
CA GLY A 79 -6.49 15.10 2.45
C GLY A 79 -5.42 15.73 1.54
N ASN A 80 -4.42 14.97 1.12
CA ASN A 80 -3.35 15.44 0.22
C ASN A 80 -3.70 15.10 -1.25
N GLN A 81 -3.59 16.11 -2.12
CA GLN A 81 -3.91 15.97 -3.53
C GLN A 81 -2.97 15.00 -4.25
N ASN A 82 -1.65 15.09 -4.02
CA ASN A 82 -0.67 14.18 -4.62
C ASN A 82 -0.93 12.74 -4.19
N ALA A 83 -1.24 12.51 -2.91
CA ALA A 83 -1.60 11.19 -2.43
C ALA A 83 -2.82 10.64 -3.17
N THR A 84 -3.83 11.47 -3.42
CA THR A 84 -5.04 11.09 -4.16
C THR A 84 -4.72 10.71 -5.59
N ILE A 85 -3.99 11.56 -6.31
CA ILE A 85 -3.57 11.37 -7.70
C ILE A 85 -2.75 10.08 -7.85
N TRP A 86 -1.69 9.93 -7.07
CA TRP A 86 -0.76 8.82 -7.25
C TRP A 86 -1.26 7.51 -6.65
N THR A 87 -2.12 7.56 -5.62
CA THR A 87 -2.85 6.35 -5.20
C THR A 87 -3.81 5.90 -6.30
N ASN A 88 -4.50 6.83 -6.97
CA ASN A 88 -5.37 6.51 -8.10
C ASN A 88 -4.58 5.88 -9.26
N ALA A 89 -3.40 6.40 -9.60
CA ALA A 89 -2.50 5.78 -10.59
C ALA A 89 -2.13 4.33 -10.20
N VAL A 90 -1.80 4.09 -8.93
CA VAL A 90 -1.53 2.73 -8.45
C VAL A 90 -2.77 1.82 -8.57
N LEU A 91 -3.97 2.33 -8.28
CA LEU A 91 -5.22 1.58 -8.43
C LEU A 91 -5.55 1.27 -9.90
N ILE A 92 -5.29 2.19 -10.81
CA ILE A 92 -5.43 2.01 -12.27
C ILE A 92 -4.59 0.82 -12.72
N HIS A 93 -3.31 0.82 -12.36
CA HIS A 93 -2.41 -0.28 -12.66
C HIS A 93 -2.87 -1.60 -12.02
N ALA A 94 -3.28 -1.57 -10.74
CA ALA A 94 -3.78 -2.76 -10.05
C ALA A 94 -5.01 -3.35 -10.76
N ALA A 95 -5.97 -2.51 -11.17
CA ALA A 95 -7.14 -2.98 -11.92
C ALA A 95 -6.76 -3.61 -13.26
N HIS A 96 -5.78 -3.05 -13.97
CA HIS A 96 -5.24 -3.59 -15.21
C HIS A 96 -4.58 -4.97 -14.98
N LYS A 97 -3.89 -5.16 -13.85
CA LYS A 97 -3.26 -6.42 -13.44
C LYS A 97 -4.22 -7.46 -12.86
N GLY A 98 -5.53 -7.19 -12.84
CA GLY A 98 -6.55 -8.16 -12.40
C GLY A 98 -7.01 -8.01 -10.95
N PHE A 99 -6.53 -7.01 -10.20
CA PHE A 99 -7.03 -6.74 -8.85
C PHE A 99 -8.39 -6.03 -8.92
N HIS A 100 -9.45 -6.80 -9.18
CA HIS A 100 -10.80 -6.28 -9.46
C HIS A 100 -11.37 -5.36 -8.38
N GLN A 101 -10.97 -5.53 -7.11
CA GLN A 101 -11.39 -4.66 -6.01
C GLN A 101 -10.94 -3.20 -6.20
N ALA A 102 -9.84 -2.97 -6.93
CA ALA A 102 -9.34 -1.63 -7.24
C ALA A 102 -10.29 -0.85 -8.17
N LYS A 103 -10.99 -1.54 -9.08
CA LYS A 103 -11.85 -0.92 -10.11
C LYS A 103 -12.92 0.01 -9.53
N ARG A 104 -13.45 -0.32 -8.35
CA ARG A 104 -14.48 0.45 -7.65
C ARG A 104 -14.01 1.85 -7.25
N TRP A 105 -12.71 2.06 -7.15
CA TRP A 105 -12.12 3.26 -6.52
C TRP A 105 -11.31 4.12 -7.48
N ILE A 106 -11.23 3.73 -8.75
CA ILE A 106 -10.56 4.51 -9.79
C ILE A 106 -11.46 5.66 -10.24
N TYR A 107 -10.84 6.79 -10.56
CA TYR A 107 -11.47 7.89 -11.28
C TYR A 107 -10.56 8.37 -12.41
N SER A 108 -11.16 8.94 -13.46
CA SER A 108 -10.42 9.64 -14.51
C SER A 108 -10.08 11.05 -14.05
N SER A 109 -8.83 11.47 -14.22
CA SER A 109 -8.41 12.82 -13.82
C SER A 109 -9.00 13.86 -14.77
N LYS A 110 -9.47 14.99 -14.22
CA LYS A 110 -9.98 16.10 -15.04
C LYS A 110 -8.87 16.80 -15.81
N GLU A 111 -7.73 16.98 -15.16
CA GLU A 111 -6.52 17.57 -15.73
C GLU A 111 -5.50 16.48 -16.04
N PRO A 112 -4.70 16.63 -17.12
CA PRO A 112 -3.63 15.70 -17.43
C PRO A 112 -2.62 15.58 -16.29
N VAL A 113 -2.31 14.34 -15.89
CA VAL A 113 -1.33 14.04 -14.85
C VAL A 113 -0.05 13.55 -15.51
N PHE A 114 1.08 14.20 -15.22
CA PHE A 114 2.39 13.85 -15.75
C PHE A 114 3.28 13.25 -14.65
N LEU A 115 3.98 12.15 -14.96
CA LEU A 115 4.97 11.54 -14.06
C LEU A 115 6.30 12.30 -14.01
N TYR A 116 6.66 12.94 -15.11
CA TYR A 116 7.83 13.80 -15.27
C TYR A 116 7.37 15.21 -15.66
N PRO A 117 8.27 16.20 -15.76
CA PRO A 117 7.91 17.51 -16.30
C PRO A 117 7.17 17.38 -17.64
N GLU A 118 6.16 18.22 -17.85
CA GLU A 118 5.21 18.11 -18.96
C GLU A 118 5.92 18.09 -20.33
N GLU A 119 6.84 19.02 -20.57
CA GLU A 119 7.59 19.13 -21.83
C GLU A 119 8.35 17.84 -22.17
N VAL A 120 9.02 17.26 -21.17
CA VAL A 120 9.76 15.99 -21.30
C VAL A 120 8.80 14.84 -21.57
N THR A 121 7.67 14.83 -20.88
CA THR A 121 6.65 13.78 -21.02
C THR A 121 6.01 13.79 -22.40
N ARG A 122 5.60 14.96 -22.89
CA ARG A 122 5.00 15.11 -24.23
C ARG A 122 5.95 14.68 -25.33
N SER A 123 7.20 15.15 -25.28
CA SER A 123 8.24 14.73 -26.23
C SER A 123 8.47 13.22 -26.23
N ALA A 124 8.47 12.59 -25.05
CA ALA A 124 8.64 11.15 -24.94
C ALA A 124 7.42 10.35 -25.45
N ILE A 125 6.21 10.86 -25.23
CA ILE A 125 4.96 10.26 -25.75
C ILE A 125 4.90 10.39 -27.28
N GLU A 126 5.29 11.52 -27.86
CA GLU A 126 5.36 11.68 -29.32
C GLU A 126 6.28 10.64 -29.97
N LEU A 127 7.37 10.27 -29.29
CA LEU A 127 8.35 9.31 -29.80
C LEU A 127 7.96 7.84 -29.57
N LYS A 128 7.33 7.52 -28.43
CA LYS A 128 7.16 6.12 -27.96
C LYS A 128 5.71 5.72 -27.70
N GLY A 129 4.77 6.67 -27.73
CA GLY A 129 3.41 6.49 -27.23
C GLY A 129 3.30 6.61 -25.72
N ALA A 130 2.06 6.65 -25.25
CA ALA A 130 1.71 6.61 -23.83
C ALA A 130 1.27 5.19 -23.44
N ILE A 131 1.38 4.87 -22.15
CA ILE A 131 0.83 3.64 -21.60
C ILE A 131 -0.70 3.72 -21.65
N GLN A 132 -1.33 2.94 -22.53
CA GLN A 132 -2.74 3.07 -22.90
C GLN A 132 -3.71 3.14 -21.71
N TYR A 133 -3.62 2.20 -20.77
CA TYR A 133 -4.56 2.13 -19.64
C TYR A 133 -4.41 3.29 -18.64
N PHE A 134 -3.28 4.01 -18.65
CA PHE A 134 -3.10 5.24 -17.91
C PHE A 134 -3.66 6.44 -18.68
N GLU A 135 -3.41 6.48 -20.00
CA GLU A 135 -3.91 7.53 -20.89
C GLU A 135 -5.44 7.62 -20.89
N GLU A 136 -6.13 6.48 -20.90
CA GLU A 136 -7.60 6.39 -20.76
C GLU A 136 -8.15 7.07 -19.48
N MET A 137 -7.29 7.25 -18.47
CA MET A 137 -7.60 7.88 -17.18
C MET A 137 -6.98 9.27 -17.03
N ASN A 138 -6.45 9.83 -18.13
CA ASN A 138 -5.77 11.13 -18.21
C ASN A 138 -4.44 11.18 -17.43
N TYR A 139 -3.76 10.03 -17.30
CA TYR A 139 -2.38 9.93 -16.82
C TYR A 139 -1.45 9.77 -18.01
N LEU A 140 -0.68 10.81 -18.31
CA LEU A 140 0.26 10.84 -19.43
C LEU A 140 1.61 10.31 -18.95
N ILE A 141 1.83 9.03 -19.20
CA ILE A 141 3.05 8.31 -18.82
C ILE A 141 3.64 7.68 -20.08
N PRO A 142 4.88 8.02 -20.47
CA PRO A 142 5.49 7.48 -21.69
C PRO A 142 5.72 5.97 -21.61
N GLU A 143 5.56 5.29 -22.75
CA GLU A 143 5.83 3.86 -22.84
C GLU A 143 7.28 3.53 -22.45
N GLY A 144 7.47 2.47 -21.67
CA GLY A 144 8.78 2.07 -21.15
C GLY A 144 9.39 2.98 -20.07
N SER A 145 8.70 4.02 -19.59
CA SER A 145 9.22 4.87 -18.50
C SER A 145 9.10 4.25 -17.12
N ILE A 146 8.19 3.30 -16.95
CA ILE A 146 7.98 2.55 -15.71
C ILE A 146 8.82 1.28 -15.76
N ARG A 147 9.65 1.06 -14.74
CA ARG A 147 10.42 -0.16 -14.59
C ARG A 147 9.81 -1.05 -13.50
N ILE A 148 9.16 -2.13 -13.90
CA ILE A 148 8.71 -3.16 -12.96
C ILE A 148 9.83 -4.16 -12.74
N ARG A 149 10.23 -4.37 -11.47
CA ARG A 149 11.34 -5.25 -11.12
C ARG A 149 11.08 -5.92 -9.78
N GLU A 150 10.69 -7.19 -9.81
CA GLU A 150 10.35 -7.96 -8.59
C GLU A 150 11.43 -7.93 -7.50
N SER A 151 12.70 -7.88 -7.89
CA SER A 151 13.82 -7.79 -6.93
C SER A 151 13.90 -6.47 -6.16
N ASP A 152 13.04 -5.49 -6.45
CA ASP A 152 12.93 -4.23 -5.72
C ASP A 152 11.96 -4.33 -4.53
N VAL A 153 11.29 -5.49 -4.35
CA VAL A 153 10.46 -5.79 -3.19
C VAL A 153 10.75 -7.19 -2.64
N PHE A 154 10.20 -7.50 -1.48
CA PHE A 154 10.30 -8.80 -0.84
C PHE A 154 9.39 -9.79 -1.57
N THR A 155 9.76 -11.07 -1.60
CA THR A 155 8.79 -12.12 -1.96
C THR A 155 7.73 -12.22 -0.86
N ARG A 156 6.65 -12.94 -1.14
CA ARG A 156 5.59 -13.20 -0.14
C ARG A 156 6.19 -13.91 1.08
N GLU A 157 7.02 -14.93 0.87
CA GLU A 157 7.66 -15.73 1.91
C GLU A 157 8.58 -14.90 2.80
N GLU A 158 9.31 -13.95 2.23
CA GLU A 158 10.14 -13.02 2.98
C GLU A 158 9.29 -12.09 3.84
N LEU A 159 8.26 -11.48 3.26
CA LEU A 159 7.41 -10.53 3.99
C LEU A 159 6.59 -11.21 5.10
N LEU A 160 6.19 -12.49 4.92
CA LEU A 160 5.50 -13.28 5.95
C LEU A 160 6.33 -13.48 7.23
N LYS A 161 7.65 -13.55 7.10
CA LYS A 161 8.57 -13.72 8.25
C LYS A 161 8.66 -12.44 9.07
N ASP A 162 8.64 -11.30 8.39
CA ASP A 162 8.99 -10.00 8.98
C ASP A 162 7.76 -9.14 9.34
N ASN A 163 6.64 -9.28 8.63
CA ASN A 163 5.45 -8.46 8.82
C ASN A 163 4.26 -9.29 9.33
N ARG A 164 3.93 -9.11 10.61
CA ARG A 164 2.81 -9.79 11.26
C ARG A 164 1.44 -9.41 10.70
N GLN A 165 1.24 -8.14 10.32
CA GLN A 165 -0.02 -7.70 9.69
C GLN A 165 -0.24 -8.43 8.37
N TYR A 166 0.81 -8.45 7.54
CA TYR A 166 0.81 -9.15 6.27
C TYR A 166 0.56 -10.65 6.44
N ARG A 167 1.22 -11.29 7.41
CA ARG A 167 1.01 -12.70 7.74
C ARG A 167 -0.44 -13.02 8.13
N ASN A 168 -1.05 -12.19 8.96
CA ASN A 168 -2.44 -12.43 9.35
C ASN A 168 -3.40 -12.21 8.16
N ARG A 169 -3.12 -11.27 7.26
CA ARG A 169 -3.88 -11.12 6.02
C ARG A 169 -3.67 -12.28 5.06
N TYR A 170 -2.50 -12.90 5.07
CA TYR A 170 -2.25 -14.13 4.32
C TYR A 170 -3.10 -15.30 4.83
N LEU A 171 -3.22 -15.45 6.14
CA LEU A 171 -4.00 -16.53 6.77
C LEU A 171 -5.51 -16.33 6.69
N TYR A 172 -6.00 -15.11 6.87
CA TYR A 172 -7.43 -14.81 7.04
C TYR A 172 -8.02 -13.98 5.90
N GLY A 173 -7.26 -13.74 4.84
CA GLY A 173 -7.57 -12.78 3.79
C GLY A 173 -7.36 -11.33 4.22
N ALA A 174 -7.26 -10.42 3.25
CA ALA A 174 -7.23 -8.98 3.48
C ALA A 174 -8.56 -8.49 4.06
N SER A 175 -8.68 -8.51 5.39
CA SER A 175 -9.92 -8.19 6.10
C SER A 175 -9.65 -7.42 7.39
N TRP A 176 -10.70 -6.75 7.91
CA TRP A 176 -10.64 -6.15 9.24
C TRP A 176 -10.35 -7.18 10.34
N ARG A 177 -10.82 -8.43 10.19
CA ARG A 177 -10.53 -9.52 11.12
C ARG A 177 -9.03 -9.77 11.25
N ALA A 178 -8.32 -9.85 10.12
CA ALA A 178 -6.87 -10.03 10.10
C ALA A 178 -6.13 -8.88 10.80
N ASP A 179 -6.54 -7.63 10.53
CA ASP A 179 -5.94 -6.44 11.16
C ASP A 179 -6.26 -6.37 12.67
N ILE A 180 -7.47 -6.77 13.09
CA ILE A 180 -7.86 -6.83 14.51
C ILE A 180 -7.04 -7.91 15.24
N ILE A 181 -6.91 -9.12 14.69
CA ILE A 181 -6.06 -10.17 15.27
C ILE A 181 -4.62 -9.67 15.40
N THR A 182 -4.11 -9.01 14.36
CA THR A 182 -2.78 -8.38 14.40
C THR A 182 -2.68 -7.40 15.56
N ALA A 183 -3.64 -6.49 15.72
CA ALA A 183 -3.66 -5.52 16.80
C ALA A 183 -3.64 -6.17 18.20
N ILE A 184 -4.40 -7.25 18.38
CA ILE A 184 -4.41 -8.05 19.62
C ILE A 184 -3.03 -8.66 19.88
N GLU A 185 -2.42 -9.29 18.86
CA GLU A 185 -1.10 -9.90 18.98
C GLU A 185 0.01 -8.88 19.25
N PHE A 186 -0.18 -7.62 18.85
CA PHE A 186 0.71 -6.50 19.18
C PHE A 186 0.50 -5.95 20.60
N GLY A 187 -0.47 -6.47 21.35
CA GLY A 187 -0.67 -6.17 22.78
C GLY A 187 -1.69 -5.07 23.07
N MET A 188 -2.50 -4.66 22.09
CA MET A 188 -3.64 -3.76 22.39
C MET A 188 -4.60 -4.46 23.35
N THR A 189 -5.16 -3.71 24.31
CA THR A 189 -5.84 -4.28 25.48
C THR A 189 -7.36 -4.15 25.45
N SER A 190 -7.92 -3.40 24.49
CA SER A 190 -9.36 -3.20 24.41
C SER A 190 -9.89 -3.05 22.97
N PRO A 191 -11.16 -3.42 22.70
CA PRO A 191 -11.82 -3.16 21.42
C PRO A 191 -11.83 -1.69 21.01
N THR A 192 -11.97 -0.78 21.98
CA THR A 192 -11.97 0.67 21.74
C THR A 192 -10.61 1.14 21.22
N GLU A 193 -9.52 0.68 21.84
CA GLU A 193 -8.17 0.98 21.39
C GLU A 193 -7.93 0.47 19.96
N ILE A 194 -8.32 -0.78 19.70
CA ILE A 194 -8.21 -1.41 18.37
C ILE A 194 -8.98 -0.62 17.31
N SER A 195 -10.26 -0.30 17.59
CA SER A 195 -11.10 0.46 16.67
C SER A 195 -10.49 1.82 16.34
N LYS A 196 -10.01 2.55 17.34
CA LYS A 196 -9.33 3.85 17.13
C LYS A 196 -8.06 3.69 16.31
N ARG A 197 -7.22 2.70 16.63
CA ARG A 197 -5.93 2.49 15.98
C ARG A 197 -6.09 2.08 14.51
N LEU A 198 -6.95 1.12 14.24
CA LEU A 198 -7.19 0.57 12.90
C LEU A 198 -8.12 1.44 12.05
N GLY A 199 -8.96 2.26 12.68
CA GLY A 199 -9.98 3.05 12.00
C GLY A 199 -11.20 2.24 11.55
N CYS A 200 -11.42 1.06 12.14
CA CYS A 200 -12.65 0.28 11.94
C CYS A 200 -13.75 0.71 12.91
N SER A 201 -15.00 0.28 12.67
CA SER A 201 -16.07 0.45 13.64
C SER A 201 -15.81 -0.37 14.91
N TYR A 202 -16.51 -0.02 16.00
CA TYR A 202 -16.37 -0.70 17.28
C TYR A 202 -16.89 -2.14 17.24
N GLU A 203 -18.03 -2.40 16.57
CA GLU A 203 -18.66 -3.73 16.53
C GLU A 203 -17.70 -4.84 16.04
N PRO A 204 -17.01 -4.70 14.88
CA PRO A 204 -16.07 -5.72 14.43
C PRO A 204 -14.90 -5.91 15.39
N ALA A 205 -14.38 -4.81 15.97
CA ALA A 205 -13.30 -4.88 16.95
C ALA A 205 -13.73 -5.67 18.20
N HIS A 206 -14.93 -5.40 18.71
CA HIS A 206 -15.48 -6.07 19.89
C HIS A 206 -15.76 -7.56 19.64
N ARG A 207 -16.40 -7.88 18.52
CA ARG A 207 -16.72 -9.26 18.14
C ARG A 207 -15.45 -10.11 17.99
N VAL A 208 -14.50 -9.68 17.16
CA VAL A 208 -13.26 -10.44 16.89
C VAL A 208 -12.39 -10.54 18.16
N TRP A 209 -12.37 -9.51 19.00
CA TRP A 209 -11.70 -9.54 20.31
C TRP A 209 -12.23 -10.67 21.20
N ASN A 210 -13.55 -10.77 21.35
CA ASN A 210 -14.17 -11.79 22.19
C ASN A 210 -13.95 -13.20 21.64
N GLU A 211 -14.11 -13.38 20.33
CA GLU A 211 -13.84 -14.65 19.65
C GLU A 211 -12.37 -15.09 19.86
N TYR A 212 -11.41 -14.20 19.65
CA TYR A 212 -9.99 -14.50 19.85
C TYR A 212 -9.67 -14.88 21.30
N ARG A 213 -10.27 -14.19 22.28
CA ARG A 213 -10.10 -14.52 23.70
C ARG A 213 -10.72 -15.87 24.06
N MET A 214 -11.86 -16.24 23.48
CA MET A 214 -12.47 -17.55 23.68
C MET A 214 -11.55 -18.66 23.17
N VAL A 215 -11.02 -18.52 21.94
CA VAL A 215 -10.07 -19.48 21.37
C VAL A 215 -8.82 -19.60 22.23
N LYS A 216 -8.26 -18.48 22.72
CA LYS A 216 -7.08 -18.48 23.60
C LYS A 216 -7.31 -19.10 24.98
N LYS A 217 -8.54 -19.17 25.46
CA LYS A 217 -8.88 -19.85 26.72
C LYS A 217 -9.10 -21.36 26.53
N ALA A 218 -9.48 -21.77 25.33
CA ALA A 218 -9.74 -23.17 24.99
C ALA A 218 -8.49 -23.93 24.53
N ALA A 219 -7.42 -23.21 24.16
CA ALA A 219 -6.11 -23.74 23.78
C ALA A 219 -5.14 -23.70 24.97
#